data_AF-A0A356J3Y4-F1
#
_entry.id   AF-A0A356J3Y4-F1
#
_cell.length_a   1.000
_cell.length_b   1.000
_cell.length_c   1.000
_cell.angle_alpha   90.00
_cell.angle_beta   90.00
_cell.angle_gamma   90.00
#
_symmetry.space_group_name_H-M   'P 1'
#
loop_
_entity.id
_entity.type
_entity.pdbx_description
1 polymer ?
#
loop_
_entity_poly.entity_id
_entity_poly.type
_entity_poly.pdbx_seq_one_letter_code
_entity_poly.pdbx_strand_id
1 'polypeptide(L)'
;MEYSTNKRDGLARGFTLVELLVVVGMIAVLLGSLSMSVSSAQERARRQKALAEVKTINQAVLASENFKKNSALAASGGWKELSVDAFPDLFGKGQDERAQGTIPVLFMAAVNAGGKVLDPWGKPYRVRITQGTAASTIKSATGGMETSFSVPNMYRLSEEERK
;
A
#
# COMPACT_ATOMS: atom_id res chain seq x y z
N MET A 1 -8.03 48.22 -67.82
CA MET A 1 -8.06 47.06 -66.91
C MET A 1 -7.68 47.57 -65.54
N GLU A 2 -8.65 47.71 -64.65
CA GLU A 2 -8.47 48.32 -63.33
C GLU A 2 -8.56 47.21 -62.27
N TYR A 3 -7.48 46.97 -61.53
CA TYR A 3 -7.45 45.98 -60.47
C TYR A 3 -7.92 46.63 -59.16
N SER A 4 -9.15 46.35 -58.76
CA SER A 4 -9.68 46.73 -57.46
C SER A 4 -9.07 45.82 -56.37
N THR A 5 -8.09 46.35 -55.64
CA THR A 5 -7.48 45.67 -54.49
C THR A 5 -8.37 45.87 -53.26
N ASN A 6 -9.16 44.85 -52.93
CA ASN A 6 -9.93 44.81 -51.68
C ASN A 6 -8.97 44.80 -50.47
N LYS A 7 -8.85 45.94 -49.76
CA LYS A 7 -8.16 46.01 -48.46
C LYS A 7 -8.99 45.25 -47.44
N ARG A 8 -8.48 44.10 -46.99
CA ARG A 8 -9.01 43.41 -45.82
C ARG A 8 -8.54 44.19 -44.59
N ASP A 9 -9.41 45.01 -44.03
CA ASP A 9 -9.21 45.64 -42.72
C ASP A 9 -9.30 44.55 -41.63
N GLY A 10 -8.24 43.77 -41.51
CA GLY A 10 -8.02 42.92 -40.36
C GLY A 10 -7.58 43.81 -39.20
N LEU A 11 -8.52 44.24 -38.35
CA LEU A 11 -8.18 44.89 -37.09
C LEU A 11 -7.36 43.90 -36.25
N ALA A 12 -6.03 44.03 -36.29
CA ALA A 12 -5.13 43.37 -35.38
C ALA A 12 -5.40 43.93 -33.97
N ARG A 13 -6.32 43.29 -33.26
CA ARG A 13 -6.59 43.57 -31.85
C ARG A 13 -5.37 43.13 -31.04
N GLY A 14 -4.59 44.11 -30.57
CA GLY A 14 -3.53 43.88 -29.59
C GLY A 14 -4.12 43.51 -28.24
N PHE A 15 -3.48 42.57 -27.56
CA PHE A 15 -3.87 42.12 -26.22
C PHE A 15 -3.38 43.15 -25.19
N THR A 16 -4.27 43.60 -24.30
CA THR A 16 -3.89 44.54 -23.24
C THR A 16 -3.24 43.80 -22.06
N LEU A 17 -2.33 44.46 -21.34
CA LEU A 17 -1.75 43.91 -20.11
C LEU A 17 -2.82 43.54 -19.07
N VAL A 18 -3.93 44.27 -19.05
CA VAL A 18 -5.06 44.04 -18.14
C VAL A 18 -5.81 42.75 -18.48
N GLU A 19 -6.04 42.49 -19.77
CA GLU A 19 -6.64 41.22 -20.23
C GLU A 19 -5.75 40.02 -19.87
N LEU A 20 -4.42 40.15 -19.92
CA LEU A 20 -3.52 39.09 -19.45
C LEU A 20 -3.59 38.91 -17.93
N LEU A 21 -3.61 40.03 -17.20
CA LEU A 21 -3.58 40.06 -15.74
C LEU A 21 -4.82 39.39 -15.13
N VAL A 22 -6.01 39.62 -15.67
CA VAL A 22 -7.22 38.99 -15.16
C VAL A 22 -7.23 37.48 -15.41
N VAL A 23 -6.68 37.03 -16.55
CA VAL A 23 -6.60 35.62 -16.91
C VAL A 23 -5.67 34.86 -15.97
N VAL A 24 -4.46 35.37 -15.74
CA VAL A 24 -3.53 34.73 -14.80
C VAL A 24 -4.07 34.80 -13.36
N GLY A 25 -4.80 35.87 -13.00
CA GLY A 25 -5.49 35.97 -11.71
C GLY A 25 -6.56 34.89 -11.53
N MET A 26 -7.40 34.66 -12.54
CA MET A 26 -8.42 33.61 -12.50
C MET A 26 -7.79 32.21 -12.46
N ILE A 27 -6.73 31.95 -13.24
CA ILE A 27 -6.00 30.68 -13.22
C ILE A 27 -5.38 30.42 -11.84
N ALA A 28 -4.79 31.43 -11.20
CA ALA A 28 -4.21 31.31 -9.87
C ALA A 28 -5.25 30.93 -8.79
N VAL A 29 -6.45 31.51 -8.85
CA VAL A 29 -7.57 31.15 -7.96
C VAL A 29 -8.01 29.70 -8.19
N LEU A 30 -8.18 29.31 -9.46
CA LEU A 30 -8.59 27.95 -9.82
C LEU A 30 -7.55 26.92 -9.32
N LEU A 31 -6.27 27.10 -9.64
CA LEU A 31 -5.20 26.20 -9.21
C LEU A 31 -5.02 26.18 -7.68
N GLY A 32 -5.16 27.33 -7.02
CA GLY A 32 -5.08 27.43 -5.56
C GLY A 32 -6.18 26.64 -4.86
N SER A 33 -7.41 26.70 -5.36
CA SER A 33 -8.54 25.92 -4.82
C SER A 33 -8.36 24.40 -5.01
N LEU A 34 -7.73 23.98 -6.11
CA LEU A 34 -7.49 22.58 -6.43
C LEU A 34 -6.38 21.95 -5.57
N SER A 35 -5.30 22.69 -5.28
CA SER A 35 -4.14 22.19 -4.54
C SER A 35 -4.50 21.61 -3.16
N MET A 36 -5.36 22.31 -2.41
CA MET A 36 -5.78 21.86 -1.07
C MET A 36 -6.65 20.59 -1.15
N SER A 37 -7.48 20.45 -2.19
CA SER A 37 -8.31 19.27 -2.42
C SER A 37 -7.47 18.02 -2.77
N VAL A 38 -6.44 18.18 -3.60
CA VAL A 38 -5.57 17.07 -4.05
C VAL A 38 -4.82 16.42 -2.88
N SER A 39 -4.36 17.20 -1.90
CA SER A 39 -3.66 16.65 -0.72
C SER A 39 -4.55 15.68 0.08
N SER A 40 -5.83 16.00 0.26
CA SER A 40 -6.79 15.17 0.97
C SER A 40 -7.14 13.89 0.20
N ALA A 41 -7.22 13.98 -1.13
CA ALA A 41 -7.49 12.84 -2.01
C ALA A 41 -6.32 11.85 -2.01
N GLN A 42 -5.07 12.34 -2.04
CA GLN A 42 -3.88 11.51 -1.96
C GLN A 42 -3.79 10.74 -0.64
N GLU A 43 -4.10 11.38 0.49
CA GLU A 43 -4.10 10.71 1.79
C GLU A 43 -5.18 9.61 1.88
N ARG A 44 -6.38 9.86 1.31
CA ARG A 44 -7.42 8.82 1.18
C ARG A 44 -6.94 7.66 0.31
N ALA A 45 -6.30 7.94 -0.82
CA ALA A 45 -5.74 6.92 -1.71
C ALA A 45 -4.64 6.09 -1.02
N ARG A 46 -3.76 6.74 -0.24
CA ARG A 46 -2.73 6.06 0.58
C ARG A 46 -3.37 5.11 1.59
N ARG A 47 -4.42 5.54 2.29
CA ARG A 47 -5.14 4.67 3.25
C ARG A 47 -5.81 3.48 2.56
N GLN A 48 -6.48 3.69 1.43
CA GLN A 48 -7.10 2.60 0.68
C GLN A 48 -6.07 1.59 0.16
N LYS A 49 -4.92 2.09 -0.33
CA LYS A 49 -3.80 1.25 -0.72
C LYS A 49 -3.27 0.43 0.47
N ALA A 50 -3.07 1.06 1.62
CA ALA A 50 -2.59 0.38 2.82
C ALA A 50 -3.55 -0.73 3.29
N LEU A 51 -4.87 -0.49 3.21
CA LEU A 51 -5.88 -1.51 3.53
C LEU A 51 -5.84 -2.70 2.58
N ALA A 52 -5.67 -2.44 1.28
CA ALA A 52 -5.54 -3.50 0.27
C ALA A 52 -4.28 -4.34 0.52
N GLU A 53 -3.14 -3.70 0.80
CA GLU A 53 -1.88 -4.38 1.12
C GLU A 53 -2.00 -5.24 2.38
N VAL A 54 -2.60 -4.72 3.46
CA VAL A 54 -2.88 -5.48 4.69
C VAL A 54 -3.75 -6.71 4.41
N LYS A 55 -4.78 -6.57 3.56
CA LYS A 55 -5.65 -7.70 3.18
C LYS A 55 -4.87 -8.76 2.41
N THR A 56 -4.00 -8.37 1.48
CA THR A 56 -3.11 -9.29 0.77
C THR A 56 -2.15 -9.99 1.73
N ILE A 57 -1.57 -9.27 2.70
CA ILE A 57 -0.69 -9.85 3.73
C ILE A 57 -1.44 -10.88 4.57
N ASN A 58 -2.66 -10.56 4.99
CA ASN A 58 -3.52 -11.50 5.70
C ASN A 58 -3.77 -12.78 4.88
N GLN A 59 -4.19 -12.64 3.62
CA GLN A 59 -4.40 -13.79 2.73
C GLN A 59 -3.13 -14.63 2.55
N ALA A 60 -1.96 -14.00 2.51
CA ALA A 60 -0.69 -14.71 2.43
C ALA A 60 -0.37 -15.48 3.70
N VAL A 61 -0.60 -14.90 4.89
CA VAL A 61 -0.48 -15.61 6.17
C VAL A 61 -1.38 -16.85 6.20
N LEU A 62 -2.65 -16.68 5.83
CA LEU A 62 -3.62 -17.79 5.71
C LEU A 62 -3.16 -18.87 4.73
N ALA A 63 -2.70 -18.46 3.55
CA ALA A 63 -2.21 -19.39 2.53
C ALA A 63 -0.99 -20.16 3.02
N SER A 64 -0.05 -19.50 3.72
CA SER A 64 1.16 -20.14 4.24
C SER A 64 0.85 -21.22 5.27
N GLU A 65 -0.13 -20.97 6.14
CA GLU A 65 -0.54 -21.92 7.18
C GLU A 65 -1.33 -23.10 6.63
N ASN A 66 -2.12 -22.88 5.58
CA ASN A 66 -2.87 -23.95 4.91
C ASN A 66 -1.99 -24.81 4.00
N PHE A 67 -0.93 -24.24 3.42
CA PHE A 67 -0.08 -24.93 2.46
C PHE A 67 0.78 -26.02 3.10
N LYS A 68 1.25 -25.80 4.33
CA LYS A 68 2.18 -26.70 5.02
C LYS A 68 1.53 -27.31 6.26
N LYS A 69 1.44 -28.65 6.32
CA LYS A 69 1.06 -29.37 7.54
C LYS A 69 2.11 -29.10 8.63
N ASN A 70 1.67 -28.70 9.83
CA ASN A 70 2.50 -28.41 11.01
C ASN A 70 3.43 -27.18 10.94
N SER A 71 3.31 -26.29 9.94
CA SER A 71 4.05 -25.02 9.98
C SER A 71 3.10 -23.86 10.28
N ALA A 72 2.73 -23.71 11.55
CA ALA A 72 2.27 -22.41 12.01
C ALA A 72 3.45 -21.44 11.88
N LEU A 73 3.24 -20.26 11.29
CA LEU A 73 4.23 -19.18 11.40
C LEU A 73 4.58 -19.01 12.88
N ALA A 74 5.88 -19.05 13.18
CA ALA A 74 6.38 -19.00 14.55
C ALA A 74 5.80 -17.78 15.26
N ALA A 75 5.09 -18.02 16.36
CA ALA A 75 4.49 -16.94 17.12
C ALA A 75 5.57 -15.96 17.58
N SER A 76 5.29 -14.68 17.38
CA SER A 76 6.20 -13.61 17.74
C SER A 76 5.74 -13.03 19.08
N GLY A 77 6.54 -13.22 20.13
CA GLY A 77 6.26 -12.65 21.45
C GLY A 77 6.08 -11.12 21.44
N GLY A 78 6.59 -10.45 20.40
CA GLY A 78 6.39 -9.02 20.12
C GLY A 78 6.13 -8.71 18.65
N TRP A 79 6.05 -7.42 18.32
CA TRP A 79 5.93 -6.93 16.95
C TRP A 79 7.20 -7.22 16.16
N LYS A 80 7.07 -7.91 15.03
CA LYS A 80 8.17 -8.10 14.07
C LYS A 80 7.88 -7.32 12.80
N GLU A 81 8.91 -6.76 12.19
CA GLU A 81 8.78 -6.12 10.88
C GLU A 81 8.52 -7.18 9.82
N LEU A 82 7.60 -6.89 8.89
CA LEU A 82 7.31 -7.76 7.78
C LEU A 82 8.47 -7.69 6.79
N SER A 83 9.42 -8.60 6.95
CA SER A 83 10.58 -8.72 6.09
C SER A 83 10.80 -10.15 5.62
N VAL A 84 11.57 -10.27 4.56
CA VAL A 84 12.03 -11.53 3.99
C VAL A 84 12.77 -12.38 5.03
N ASP A 85 13.55 -11.77 5.92
CA ASP A 85 14.34 -12.49 6.92
C ASP A 85 13.50 -12.90 8.14
N ALA A 86 12.53 -12.07 8.54
CA ALA A 86 11.67 -12.35 9.69
C ALA A 86 10.56 -13.37 9.36
N PHE A 87 10.12 -13.40 8.10
CA PHE A 87 9.05 -14.28 7.61
C PHE A 87 9.44 -14.97 6.29
N PRO A 88 10.50 -15.79 6.28
CA PRO A 88 11.04 -16.37 5.05
C PRO A 88 10.02 -17.23 4.29
N ASP A 89 9.11 -17.91 5.00
CA ASP A 89 8.03 -18.69 4.41
C ASP A 89 7.06 -17.83 3.58
N LEU A 90 6.83 -16.57 3.97
CA LEU A 90 5.92 -15.69 3.23
C LEU A 90 6.48 -15.24 1.88
N PHE A 91 7.81 -15.15 1.79
CA PHE A 91 8.54 -14.65 0.61
C PHE A 91 9.20 -15.76 -0.20
N GLY A 92 8.89 -17.03 0.06
CA GLY A 92 9.46 -18.16 -0.69
C GLY A 92 10.93 -18.43 -0.39
N LYS A 93 11.49 -17.82 0.67
CA LYS A 93 12.84 -18.09 1.17
C LYS A 93 12.87 -19.10 2.32
N GLY A 94 11.72 -19.66 2.69
CA GLY A 94 11.65 -20.73 3.69
C GLY A 94 12.43 -21.95 3.20
N GLN A 95 13.53 -22.28 3.89
CA GLN A 95 14.25 -23.54 3.73
C GLN A 95 13.41 -24.64 4.37
N ASP A 96 12.63 -25.34 3.56
CA ASP A 96 12.01 -26.59 3.97
C ASP A 96 12.51 -27.68 3.03
N GLU A 97 13.48 -28.46 3.48
CA GLU A 97 14.09 -29.55 2.71
C GLU A 97 13.07 -30.65 2.35
N ARG A 98 11.88 -30.65 2.97
CA ARG A 98 10.79 -31.59 2.70
C ARG A 98 9.78 -31.09 1.66
N ALA A 99 9.71 -29.79 1.41
CA ALA A 99 8.82 -29.20 0.41
C ALA A 99 9.61 -28.92 -0.87
N GLN A 100 9.40 -29.71 -1.93
CA GLN A 100 10.00 -29.54 -3.27
C GLN A 100 9.47 -28.27 -4.00
N GLY A 101 9.58 -27.11 -3.36
CA GLY A 101 9.17 -25.82 -3.90
C GLY A 101 8.35 -25.02 -2.89
N THR A 102 8.99 -24.07 -2.21
CA THR A 102 8.28 -23.07 -1.40
C THR A 102 7.66 -22.05 -2.34
N ILE A 103 6.34 -22.11 -2.52
CA ILE A 103 5.60 -21.09 -3.27
C ILE A 103 5.55 -19.82 -2.41
N PRO A 104 6.12 -18.68 -2.84
CA PRO A 104 6.00 -17.44 -2.08
C PRO A 104 4.52 -17.04 -2.04
N VAL A 105 3.97 -16.80 -0.87
CA VAL A 105 2.56 -16.40 -0.75
C VAL A 105 2.36 -14.90 -0.92
N LEU A 106 3.41 -14.11 -0.70
CA LEU A 106 3.48 -12.67 -1.00
C LEU A 106 4.13 -12.43 -2.37
N PHE A 107 3.49 -12.91 -3.44
CA PHE A 107 3.90 -12.53 -4.78
C PHE A 107 3.69 -11.03 -4.99
N MET A 108 4.69 -10.34 -5.53
CA MET A 108 4.66 -8.90 -5.85
C MET A 108 4.65 -7.92 -4.66
N ALA A 109 5.00 -8.36 -3.45
CA ALA A 109 5.21 -7.41 -2.36
C ALA A 109 6.38 -6.47 -2.69
N ALA A 110 6.13 -5.17 -2.67
CA ALA A 110 7.17 -4.15 -2.83
C ALA A 110 8.07 -4.17 -1.60
N VAL A 111 9.19 -4.88 -1.71
CA VAL A 111 10.24 -4.93 -0.69
C VAL A 111 11.30 -3.87 -0.98
N ASN A 112 11.80 -3.22 0.06
CA ASN A 112 12.96 -2.35 -0.05
C ASN A 112 14.26 -3.16 -0.21
N ALA A 113 15.40 -2.48 -0.41
CA ALA A 113 16.72 -3.11 -0.48
C ALA A 113 17.08 -3.95 0.76
N GLY A 114 16.44 -3.69 1.90
CA GLY A 114 16.56 -4.46 3.14
C GLY A 114 15.49 -5.55 3.32
N GLY A 115 14.76 -5.91 2.26
CA GLY A 115 13.76 -6.98 2.28
C GLY A 115 12.49 -6.69 3.08
N LYS A 116 12.23 -5.44 3.47
CA LYS A 116 11.06 -5.04 4.27
C LYS A 116 9.92 -4.57 3.37
N VAL A 117 8.69 -4.98 3.66
CA VAL A 117 7.48 -4.50 2.98
C VAL A 117 7.08 -3.16 3.58
N LEU A 118 7.05 -2.12 2.75
CA LEU A 118 6.76 -0.75 3.16
C LEU A 118 5.30 -0.38 2.93
N ASP A 119 4.75 0.41 3.85
CA ASP A 119 3.46 1.06 3.70
C ASP A 119 3.54 2.26 2.74
N PRO A 120 2.39 2.84 2.34
CA PRO A 120 2.34 4.02 1.46
C PRO A 120 3.00 5.29 2.03
N TRP A 121 3.41 5.28 3.31
CA TRP A 121 4.16 6.35 3.98
C TRP A 121 5.65 6.01 4.15
N GLY A 122 6.12 4.88 3.60
CA GLY A 122 7.52 4.47 3.59
C GLY A 122 7.99 3.77 4.87
N LYS A 123 7.09 3.41 5.80
CA LYS A 123 7.44 2.67 7.01
C LYS A 123 7.13 1.18 6.86
N PRO A 124 7.89 0.27 7.51
CA PRO A 124 7.62 -1.15 7.38
C PRO A 124 6.31 -1.55 8.05
N TYR A 125 5.60 -2.51 7.46
CA TYR A 125 4.53 -3.22 8.14
C TYR A 125 5.09 -4.02 9.32
N ARG A 126 4.31 -4.13 10.39
CA ARG A 126 4.63 -4.97 11.55
C ARG A 126 3.56 -6.01 11.73
N VAL A 127 3.98 -7.25 11.97
CA VAL A 127 3.10 -8.38 12.23
C VAL A 127 3.41 -8.90 13.63
N ARG A 128 2.37 -9.15 14.42
CA ARG A 128 2.45 -9.85 15.69
C ARG A 128 1.58 -11.09 15.60
N ILE A 129 2.16 -12.26 15.85
CA ILE A 129 1.45 -13.55 15.85
C ILE A 129 1.45 -14.06 17.30
N THR A 130 0.29 -14.17 17.94
CA THR A 130 0.17 -14.67 19.32
C THR A 130 -0.02 -16.20 19.36
N GLN A 131 0.46 -16.84 20.44
CA GLN A 131 0.16 -18.26 20.74
C GLN A 131 -1.17 -18.37 21.49
N GLY A 132 -1.89 -19.48 21.34
CA GLY A 132 -3.15 -19.78 22.04
C GLY A 132 -4.36 -19.08 21.41
N THR A 133 -4.41 -17.75 21.51
CA THR A 133 -5.35 -16.97 20.68
C THR A 133 -4.71 -16.83 19.31
N ALA A 134 -5.28 -17.48 18.30
CA ALA A 134 -4.72 -17.54 16.96
C ALA A 134 -4.88 -16.21 16.18
N ALA A 135 -4.74 -15.09 16.88
CA ALA A 135 -4.78 -13.74 16.37
C ALA A 135 -3.42 -13.31 15.83
N SER A 136 -3.42 -12.88 14.58
CA SER A 136 -2.34 -12.11 13.99
C SER A 136 -2.80 -10.66 13.85
N THR A 137 -1.98 -9.76 14.38
CA THR A 137 -2.22 -8.32 14.27
C THR A 137 -1.21 -7.73 13.31
N ILE A 138 -1.71 -7.03 12.29
CA ILE A 138 -0.88 -6.26 11.36
C ILE A 138 -1.05 -4.79 11.70
N LYS A 139 0.07 -4.08 11.85
CA LYS A 139 0.12 -2.65 12.16
C LYS A 139 1.05 -1.95 11.21
N SER A 140 0.60 -0.83 10.64
CA SER A 140 1.53 0.11 10.01
C SER A 140 2.40 0.72 11.12
N ALA A 141 3.72 0.76 10.92
CA ALA A 141 4.63 1.39 11.87
C ALA A 141 4.38 2.92 12.03
N THR A 142 3.53 3.52 11.19
CA THR A 142 3.09 4.93 11.33
C THR A 142 1.99 5.10 12.39
N GLY A 143 1.39 4.00 12.89
CA GLY A 143 0.39 4.04 13.96
C GLY A 143 -1.01 4.45 13.52
N GLY A 144 -1.19 4.92 12.28
CA GLY A 144 -2.48 5.32 11.72
C GLY A 144 -3.39 4.17 11.27
N MET A 145 -2.91 2.92 11.33
CA MET A 145 -3.68 1.74 10.93
C MET A 145 -3.20 0.51 11.69
N GLU A 146 -4.10 -0.08 12.47
CA GLU A 146 -3.93 -1.34 13.16
C GLU A 146 -5.11 -2.23 12.83
N THR A 147 -4.83 -3.42 12.31
CA THR A 147 -5.85 -4.41 11.96
C THR A 147 -5.49 -5.70 12.66
N SER A 148 -6.35 -6.16 13.55
CA SER A 148 -6.26 -7.49 14.15
C SER A 148 -7.17 -8.45 13.41
N PHE A 149 -6.70 -9.66 13.17
CA PHE A 149 -7.54 -10.74 12.68
C PHE A 149 -7.22 -12.03 13.42
N SER A 150 -8.25 -12.82 13.73
CA SER A 150 -8.12 -14.12 14.38
C SER A 150 -8.28 -15.22 13.35
N VAL A 151 -7.23 -16.01 13.16
CA VAL A 151 -7.21 -17.17 12.28
C VAL A 151 -7.21 -18.41 13.16
N PRO A 152 -8.33 -19.13 13.32
CA PRO A 152 -8.29 -20.40 14.04
C PRO A 152 -7.36 -21.38 13.32
N ASN A 153 -6.17 -21.59 13.88
CA ASN A 153 -5.22 -22.59 13.42
C ASN A 153 -5.10 -23.65 14.52
N MET A 154 -5.55 -24.87 14.23
CA MET A 154 -5.54 -26.00 15.17
C MET A 154 -4.14 -26.30 15.74
N TYR A 155 -3.08 -25.95 15.01
CA TYR A 155 -1.69 -26.13 15.43
C TYR A 155 -1.17 -25.02 16.37
N ARG A 156 -1.96 -23.98 16.65
CA ARG A 156 -1.60 -22.87 17.56
C ARG A 156 -2.34 -22.88 18.88
N LEU A 157 -3.40 -23.67 19.00
CA LEU A 157 -4.17 -23.85 20.22
C LEU A 157 -3.29 -24.56 21.24
N SER A 158 -3.34 -24.10 22.49
CA SER A 158 -2.78 -24.87 23.60
C SER A 158 -3.49 -26.23 23.73
N GLU A 159 -2.84 -27.22 24.33
CA GLU A 159 -3.44 -28.56 24.56
C GLU A 159 -4.79 -28.48 25.31
N GLU A 160 -5.00 -27.43 26.09
CA GLU A 160 -6.25 -27.16 26.81
C GLU A 160 -7.36 -26.62 25.89
N GLU A 161 -7.02 -25.83 24.87
CA GLU A 161 -7.95 -25.27 23.89
C GLU A 161 -8.28 -26.25 22.75
N ARG A 162 -7.58 -27.38 22.67
CA ARG A 162 -7.79 -28.44 21.66
C ARG A 162 -8.81 -29.51 22.09
N LYS A 163 -9.12 -29.60 23.39
CA LYS A 163 -10.12 -30.53 23.95
C LYS A 163 -11.54 -29.99 23.81
#